data_AF-A0A972MTL6-F1
#
_entry.id   AF-A0A972MTL6-F1
#
_cell.length_a   1.000
_cell.length_b   1.000
_cell.length_c   1.000
_cell.angle_alpha   90.00
_cell.angle_beta   90.00
_cell.angle_gamma   90.00
#
_symmetry.space_group_name_H-M   'P 1'
#
loop_
_entity.id
_entity.type
_entity.pdbx_description
1 polymer ?
#
loop_
_entity_poly.entity_id
_entity_poly.type
_entity_poly.pdbx_seq_one_letter_code
_entity_poly.pdbx_strand_id
1 'polypeptide(L)'
;MKYKKIYLFLAVLIVLTPFGLLTQNPAWGEWEEEYYHKVLGFIPQGIQNASLVDAPLGEYSVGGFGEVSSYYLSAILGVVVIFGVFVLLKKVIHADK
;
A
#
# COMPACT_ATOMS: atom_id res chain seq x y z
N MET A 1 10.13 -25.99 3.78
CA MET A 1 10.60 -25.18 4.93
C MET A 1 11.25 -23.84 4.53
N LYS A 2 11.77 -23.70 3.29
CA LYS A 2 12.61 -22.57 2.84
C LYS A 2 11.95 -21.18 2.91
N TYR A 3 10.61 -21.09 2.85
CA TYR A 3 9.87 -19.81 2.83
C TYR A 3 8.96 -19.57 4.03
N LYS A 4 8.92 -20.48 5.02
CA LYS A 4 8.03 -20.35 6.19
C LYS A 4 8.25 -19.04 6.95
N LYS A 5 9.51 -18.59 7.04
CA LYS A 5 9.86 -17.33 7.69
C LYS A 5 9.28 -16.11 6.97
N ILE A 6 9.25 -16.12 5.64
CA ILE A 6 8.70 -15.02 4.84
C ILE A 6 7.19 -14.93 5.03
N TYR A 7 6.49 -16.07 4.99
CA TYR A 7 5.04 -16.08 5.23
C TYR A 7 4.68 -15.66 6.66
N LEU A 8 5.46 -16.08 7.65
CA LEU A 8 5.29 -15.62 9.02
C LEU A 8 5.50 -14.11 9.14
N PHE A 9 6.55 -13.58 8.51
CA PHE A 9 6.85 -12.15 8.48
C PHE A 9 5.70 -11.35 7.83
N LEU A 10 5.19 -11.80 6.67
CA LEU A 10 4.06 -11.17 6.01
C LEU A 10 2.78 -11.21 6.87
N ALA A 11 2.51 -12.34 7.54
CA ALA A 11 1.36 -12.44 8.44
C ALA A 11 1.47 -11.45 9.61
N VAL A 12 2.67 -11.30 10.19
CA VAL A 12 2.92 -10.31 11.24
C VAL A 12 2.70 -8.89 10.72
N LEU A 13 3.20 -8.56 9.53
CA LEU A 13 2.98 -7.25 8.93
C LEU A 13 1.48 -6.96 8.72
N ILE A 14 0.72 -7.92 8.18
CA ILE A 14 -0.73 -7.77 7.98
C ILE A 14 -1.45 -7.51 9.32
N VAL A 15 -1.08 -8.23 10.37
CA VAL A 15 -1.66 -8.05 11.71
C VAL A 15 -1.36 -6.67 12.28
N LEU A 16 -0.18 -6.12 12.01
CA LEU A 16 0.24 -4.81 12.49
C LEU A 16 -0.27 -3.65 11.63
N THR A 17 -0.78 -3.88 10.42
CA THR A 17 -1.24 -2.84 9.50
C THR A 17 -2.19 -1.80 10.13
N PRO A 18 -3.24 -2.15 10.90
CA PRO A 18 -4.14 -1.15 11.45
C PRO A 18 -3.54 -0.34 12.61
N PHE A 19 -2.31 -0.61 13.06
CA PHE A 19 -1.67 0.22 14.09
C PHE A 19 -1.45 1.66 13.63
N GLY A 20 -1.42 1.90 12.31
CA GLY A 20 -1.41 3.24 11.74
C GLY A 20 -2.63 4.08 12.15
N LEU A 21 -3.78 3.46 12.43
CA LEU A 21 -4.99 4.16 12.87
C LEU A 21 -4.86 4.79 14.26
N LEU A 22 -3.83 4.43 15.03
CA LEU A 22 -3.57 5.01 16.35
C LEU A 22 -2.93 6.41 16.26
N THR A 23 -2.42 6.80 15.09
CA THR A 23 -1.76 8.10 14.88
C THR A 23 -2.60 8.99 13.96
N GLN A 24 -2.53 10.29 14.21
CA GLN A 24 -3.11 11.33 13.34
C GLN A 24 -2.13 11.81 12.25
N ASN A 25 -0.89 11.30 12.28
CA ASN A 25 0.12 11.61 11.26
C ASN A 25 -0.09 10.73 10.02
N PRO A 26 0.11 11.29 8.81
CA PRO A 26 -0.05 10.54 7.56
C PRO A 26 0.95 9.39 7.44
N ALA A 27 0.60 8.39 6.63
CA ALA A 27 1.51 7.34 6.24
C ALA A 27 2.72 7.91 5.48
N TRP A 28 3.86 7.24 5.58
CA TRP A 28 5.05 7.64 4.85
C TRP A 28 4.78 7.53 3.34
N GLY A 29 4.94 8.64 2.62
CA GLY A 29 4.63 8.74 1.19
C GLY A 29 3.25 9.33 0.88
N GLU A 30 2.34 9.40 1.85
CA GLU A 30 0.99 9.94 1.70
C GLU A 30 0.87 11.32 2.36
N TRP A 31 1.86 12.18 2.11
CA TRP A 31 1.84 13.54 2.62
C TRP A 31 1.09 14.48 1.68
N GLU A 32 0.29 15.36 2.26
CA GLU A 32 -0.39 16.44 1.55
C GLU A 32 0.56 17.56 1.11
N GLU A 33 0.13 18.40 0.17
CA GLU A 33 0.91 19.53 -0.34
C GLU A 33 1.38 20.48 0.78
N GLU A 34 0.56 20.68 1.82
CA GLU A 34 0.88 21.52 2.97
C GLU A 34 2.11 21.01 3.74
N TYR A 35 2.33 19.70 3.78
CA TYR A 35 3.51 19.12 4.41
C TYR A 35 4.78 19.56 3.68
N TYR A 36 4.79 19.49 2.35
CA TYR A 36 5.93 19.89 1.54
C TYR A 36 6.17 21.39 1.65
N HIS A 37 5.13 22.20 1.56
CA HIS A 37 5.25 23.64 1.75
C HIS A 37 5.84 23.98 3.13
N LYS A 38 5.41 23.30 4.20
CA LYS A 38 5.90 23.52 5.57
C LYS A 38 7.37 23.12 5.74
N VAL A 39 7.80 21.98 5.17
CA VAL A 39 9.14 21.42 5.38
C VAL A 39 10.17 22.00 4.41
N LEU A 40 9.78 22.26 3.16
CA LEU A 40 10.66 22.70 2.08
C LEU A 40 10.52 24.18 1.73
N GLY A 41 9.43 24.83 2.15
CA GLY A 41 9.12 26.21 1.78
C GLY A 41 8.48 26.37 0.39
N PHE A 42 8.23 25.27 -0.33
CA PHE A 42 7.53 25.24 -1.61
C PHE A 42 6.96 23.85 -1.89
N ILE A 43 6.03 23.75 -2.84
CA ILE A 43 5.48 22.48 -3.33
C ILE A 43 6.26 22.08 -4.59
N PRO A 44 6.91 20.89 -4.62
CA PRO A 44 7.58 20.42 -5.83
C PRO A 44 6.61 20.29 -7.01
N GLN A 45 7.00 20.77 -8.20
CA GLN A 45 6.13 20.77 -9.39
C GLN A 45 5.59 19.38 -9.75
N GLY A 46 6.36 18.32 -9.50
CA GLY A 46 5.93 16.94 -9.74
C GLY A 46 4.81 16.48 -8.80
N ILE A 47 4.75 17.02 -7.57
CA ILE A 47 3.68 16.75 -6.60
C ILE A 47 2.43 17.55 -6.97
N GLN A 48 2.59 18.83 -7.32
CA GLN A 48 1.47 19.70 -7.71
C GLN A 48 0.67 19.17 -8.91
N ASN A 49 1.30 18.36 -9.77
CA ASN A 49 0.68 17.75 -10.95
C ASN A 49 0.55 16.22 -10.81
N ALA A 50 0.64 15.67 -9.61
CA ALA A 50 0.55 14.23 -9.34
C ALA A 50 -0.91 13.75 -9.36
N SER A 51 -1.59 13.88 -10.49
CA SER A 51 -3.00 13.46 -10.65
C SER A 51 -3.15 12.34 -11.70
N LEU A 52 -2.12 11.51 -11.89
CA LEU A 52 -2.11 10.59 -13.03
C LEU A 52 -3.05 9.39 -12.85
N VAL A 53 -3.29 8.92 -11.63
CA VAL A 53 -4.13 7.75 -11.35
C VAL A 53 -4.73 7.81 -9.94
N ASP A 54 -6.05 7.69 -9.82
CA ASP A 54 -6.73 7.50 -8.54
C ASP A 54 -6.44 6.11 -7.98
N ALA A 55 -6.08 6.04 -6.70
CA ALA A 55 -5.87 4.77 -6.04
C ALA A 55 -7.19 3.99 -5.93
N PRO A 56 -7.25 2.71 -6.34
CA PRO A 56 -8.49 1.93 -6.33
C PRO A 56 -9.06 1.68 -4.92
N LEU A 57 -8.22 1.77 -3.89
CA LEU A 57 -8.58 1.70 -2.46
C LEU A 57 -7.90 2.86 -1.72
N GLY A 58 -8.26 4.10 -2.11
CA GLY A 58 -7.78 5.32 -1.44
C GLY A 58 -8.06 5.28 0.06
N GLU A 59 -7.12 5.81 0.85
CA GLU A 59 -7.16 5.81 2.32
C GLU A 59 -7.34 4.41 2.95
N TYR A 60 -7.05 3.36 2.18
CA TYR A 60 -7.26 1.96 2.59
C TYR A 60 -8.72 1.61 2.91
N SER A 61 -9.67 2.42 2.45
CA SER A 61 -11.09 2.32 2.77
C SER A 61 -11.83 1.36 1.83
N VAL A 62 -12.81 0.64 2.40
CA VAL A 62 -13.69 -0.27 1.65
C VAL A 62 -15.12 0.01 2.10
N GLY A 63 -15.97 0.46 1.18
CA GLY A 63 -17.36 0.79 1.47
C GLY A 63 -18.12 -0.35 2.14
N GLY A 64 -18.85 -0.04 3.21
CA GLY A 64 -19.61 -1.02 3.99
C GLY A 64 -18.80 -1.75 5.08
N PHE A 65 -17.52 -1.45 5.23
CA PHE A 65 -16.65 -1.96 6.30
C PHE A 65 -16.20 -0.82 7.23
N GLY A 66 -15.79 -1.16 8.45
CA GLY A 66 -15.19 -0.20 9.37
C GLY A 66 -13.69 -0.06 9.13
N GLU A 67 -13.07 1.01 9.61
CA GLU A 67 -11.66 1.35 9.33
C GLU A 67 -10.70 0.17 9.52
N VAL A 68 -10.76 -0.51 10.67
CA VAL A 68 -9.88 -1.65 10.97
C VAL A 68 -10.07 -2.81 9.98
N SER A 69 -11.32 -3.14 9.65
CA SER A 69 -11.59 -4.23 8.71
C SER A 69 -11.23 -3.84 7.27
N SER A 70 -11.44 -2.59 6.87
CA SER A 70 -10.99 -2.05 5.59
C SER A 70 -9.47 -2.10 5.46
N TYR A 71 -8.71 -1.76 6.51
CA TYR A 71 -7.25 -1.86 6.52
C TYR A 71 -6.76 -3.30 6.33
N TYR A 72 -7.37 -4.27 7.02
CA TYR A 72 -7.04 -5.68 6.82
C TYR A 72 -7.38 -6.16 5.40
N LEU A 73 -8.55 -5.78 4.87
CA LEU A 73 -8.94 -6.14 3.52
C LEU A 73 -7.97 -5.56 2.48
N SER A 74 -7.64 -4.27 2.58
CA SER A 74 -6.67 -3.60 1.72
C SER A 74 -5.30 -4.28 1.78
N ALA A 75 -4.81 -4.62 2.98
CA ALA A 75 -3.53 -5.30 3.16
C ALA A 75 -3.50 -6.69 2.50
N ILE A 76 -4.55 -7.49 2.71
CA ILE A 76 -4.66 -8.84 2.14
C ILE A 76 -4.76 -8.76 0.62
N LEU A 77 -5.61 -7.87 0.09
CA LEU A 77 -5.77 -7.68 -1.35
C LEU A 77 -4.45 -7.24 -2.00
N GLY A 78 -3.75 -6.27 -1.41
CA GLY A 78 -2.44 -5.82 -1.90
C GLY A 78 -1.43 -6.97 -1.98
N VAL A 79 -1.34 -7.79 -0.93
CA VAL A 79 -0.47 -8.99 -0.93
C VAL A 79 -0.87 -9.96 -2.04
N VAL A 80 -2.16 -10.28 -2.16
CA VAL A 80 -2.65 -11.20 -3.21
C VAL A 80 -2.34 -10.69 -4.61
N VAL A 81 -2.59 -9.40 -4.88
CA VAL A 81 -2.33 -8.77 -6.18
C VAL A 81 -0.83 -8.82 -6.50
N ILE A 82 0.03 -8.43 -5.57
CA ILE A 82 1.49 -8.44 -5.78
C ILE A 82 1.99 -9.85 -6.09
N PHE A 83 1.58 -10.84 -5.30
CA PHE A 83 1.93 -12.24 -5.56
C PHE A 83 1.39 -12.72 -6.91
N GLY A 84 0.16 -12.34 -7.26
CA GLY A 84 -0.45 -12.63 -8.55
C GLY A 84 0.36 -12.07 -9.72
N VAL A 85 0.79 -10.81 -9.64
CA VAL A 85 1.65 -10.16 -10.65
C VAL A 85 2.96 -10.94 -10.81
N PHE A 86 3.65 -11.28 -9.72
CA PHE A 86 4.90 -12.03 -9.81
C PHE A 86 4.72 -13.45 -10.37
N VAL A 87 3.60 -14.11 -10.06
CA VAL A 87 3.26 -15.41 -10.65
C VAL A 87 3.00 -15.29 -12.15
N LEU A 88 2.28 -14.25 -12.59
CA LEU A 88 2.04 -13.98 -14.00
C LEU A 88 3.34 -13.66 -14.75
N LEU A 89 4.18 -12.78 -14.20
CA LEU A 89 5.49 -12.45 -14.76
C LEU A 89 6.37 -13.69 -14.91
N LYS A 90 6.41 -14.55 -13.88
CA LYS A 90 7.13 -15.84 -13.96
C LYS A 90 6.63 -16.68 -15.13
N LYS A 91 5.31 -16.79 -15.30
CA LYS A 91 4.70 -17.55 -16.41
C LYS A 91 5.09 -16.96 -17.76
N VAL A 92 4.98 -15.65 -17.95
CA VAL A 92 5.33 -14.97 -19.20
C VAL A 92 6.80 -15.20 -19.55
N ILE A 93 7.72 -15.00 -18.59
CA ILE A 93 9.17 -15.16 -18.82
C ILE A 93 9.55 -16.62 -19.16
N HIS A 94 8.82 -17.60 -18.64
CA HIS A 94 9.09 -19.02 -18.91
C HIS A 94 8.24 -19.60 -20.03
N ALA A 95 7.28 -18.86 -20.59
CA ALA A 95 6.41 -19.35 -21.67
C ALA A 95 7.15 -19.45 -23.02
N ASP A 96 8.26 -18.71 -23.17
CA ASP A 96 9.12 -18.72 -24.35
C ASP A 96 10.29 -19.74 -24.26
N LYS A 97 10.26 -20.64 -23.26
CA LYS A 97 11.16 -21.80 -23.14
C LYS A 97 10.38 -23.10 -23.24
#